data_AF-A0A3D0GUR6-F1
#
_entry.id   AF-A0A3D0GUR6-F1
#
_cell.length_a   1.000
_cell.length_b   1.000
_cell.length_c   1.000
_cell.angle_alpha   90.00
_cell.angle_beta   90.00
_cell.angle_gamma   90.00
#
_symmetry.space_group_name_H-M   'P 1'
#
loop_
_entity.id
_entity.type
_entity.pdbx_description
1 polymer ?
#
loop_
_entity_poly.entity_id
_entity_poly.type
_entity_poly.pdbx_seq_one_letter_code
_entity_poly.pdbx_strand_id
1 'polypeptide(L)'
;MKFCTKCGAQITEGTKFCMSCGNPLPVDAGGAAATAVAKKPINKKLLKKIIIGVVAVLVVVLVVVGVIFGIKALKKYKMDPTKYMKVEITGFDEKGVAKASFDPEFYSKFAGLIDKDLADELDDEKMTYDKAAKIFEDSDNDELAELFDSLEIKLDKDSELKNGDKVKATLEYDEDAAKACKIVFTKTEIEVEVKDLEAIKEIDPFKGVTITWSGTAPNVRVSYKADSDFPDGIKFSYMFKDGKTSGFNVGDEVVLELKNFTDKQEKELLEKGYEVTKKSMKVTIDKADSYITKLSDISADNIKVVADAGKEVITKKFTPNAKIVADAEGPVYVGSALIKSPTSTTTTNLYIVYSMKCKVDAEGYGEYTMYYVTRAYSLMNKADGTFEYKLANTINYNKSEYLDDNLKVYSVYGFKNIEDVKTYLGSMAIKNNYDIEWGEGLN
;
A
#
# COMPACT_ATOMS: atom_id res chain seq x y z
N MET A 1 23.37 74.33 67.81
CA MET A 1 23.39 73.38 66.68
C MET A 1 22.10 72.56 66.74
N LYS A 2 21.29 72.58 65.68
CA LYS A 2 20.01 71.86 65.63
C LYS A 2 20.18 70.56 64.86
N PHE A 3 19.48 69.51 65.25
CA PHE A 3 19.49 68.21 64.57
C PHE A 3 18.07 67.85 64.13
N CYS A 4 17.94 67.15 63.01
CA CYS A 4 16.67 66.72 62.46
C CYS A 4 15.99 65.75 63.42
N THR A 5 14.77 66.09 63.83
CA THR A 5 13.98 65.28 64.77
C THR A 5 13.56 63.93 64.19
N LYS A 6 13.69 63.72 62.86
CA LYS A 6 13.33 62.47 62.19
C LYS A 6 14.52 61.53 61.95
N CYS A 7 15.70 62.04 61.56
CA CYS A 7 16.85 61.18 61.23
C CYS A 7 18.12 61.50 62.02
N GLY A 8 18.09 62.48 62.93
CA GLY A 8 19.23 62.84 63.78
C GLY A 8 20.36 63.60 63.07
N ALA A 9 20.26 63.87 61.76
CA ALA A 9 21.29 64.61 61.02
C ALA A 9 21.37 66.09 61.43
N GLN A 10 22.58 66.65 61.47
CA GLN A 10 22.79 68.05 61.84
C GLN A 10 22.20 69.01 60.78
N ILE A 11 21.48 70.03 61.23
CA ILE A 11 20.80 71.00 60.37
C ILE A 11 21.61 72.30 60.29
N THR A 12 21.84 72.76 59.07
CA THR A 12 22.34 74.10 58.77
C THR A 12 21.23 75.14 58.95
N GLU A 13 21.50 76.19 59.73
CA GLU A 13 20.51 77.24 60.04
C GLU A 13 19.98 77.93 58.76
N GLY A 14 18.68 78.21 58.73
CA GLY A 14 17.98 78.85 57.60
C GLY A 14 17.42 77.90 56.53
N THR A 15 17.67 76.60 56.63
CA THR A 15 17.10 75.61 55.70
C THR A 15 15.67 75.20 56.09
N LYS A 16 14.77 75.16 55.09
CA LYS A 16 13.34 74.85 55.29
C LYS A 16 13.03 73.34 55.35
N PHE A 17 13.98 72.51 54.92
CA PHE A 17 13.87 71.05 54.89
C PHE A 17 15.24 70.42 55.24
N CYS A 18 15.24 69.25 55.86
CA CYS A 18 16.47 68.50 56.15
C CYS A 18 17.07 67.95 54.86
N MET A 19 18.32 68.34 54.54
CA MET A 19 18.97 67.92 53.29
C MET A 19 19.34 66.43 53.23
N SER A 20 19.40 65.73 54.37
CA SER A 20 19.68 64.28 54.39
C SER A 20 18.45 63.39 54.21
N CYS A 21 17.26 63.81 54.64
CA CYS A 21 16.07 62.93 54.59
C CYS A 21 14.80 63.60 54.04
N GLY A 22 14.89 64.86 53.63
CA GLY A 22 13.80 65.61 52.98
C GLY A 22 12.69 66.09 53.92
N ASN A 23 12.80 65.87 55.24
CA ASN A 23 11.73 66.24 56.17
C ASN A 23 11.64 67.78 56.35
N PRO A 24 10.45 68.40 56.20
CA PRO A 24 10.26 69.83 56.45
C PRO A 24 10.56 70.20 57.90
N LEU A 25 11.17 71.37 58.09
CA LEU A 25 11.48 71.93 59.41
C LEU A 25 10.55 73.11 59.72
N PRO A 26 9.94 73.16 60.91
CA PRO A 26 9.01 74.23 61.27
C PRO A 26 9.74 75.57 61.47
N VAL A 27 9.20 76.64 60.87
CA VAL A 27 9.66 78.03 61.05
C VAL A 27 8.56 78.84 61.73
N ASP A 28 8.84 79.35 62.93
CA ASP A 28 7.94 80.26 63.66
C ASP A 28 8.53 81.68 63.70
N ALA A 29 7.69 82.70 63.46
CA ALA A 29 8.01 84.09 63.71
C ALA A 29 6.79 84.79 64.36
N GLY A 30 6.99 85.36 65.55
CA GLY A 30 6.03 86.20 66.26
C GLY A 30 5.85 87.58 65.60
N GLY A 31 4.66 88.17 65.78
CA GLY A 31 4.19 89.31 64.98
C GLY A 31 4.47 90.71 65.53
N ALA A 32 4.24 91.71 64.68
CA ALA A 32 3.47 92.94 64.94
C ALA A 32 3.50 93.87 63.71
N ALA A 33 2.45 94.69 63.63
CA ALA A 33 2.35 95.99 62.97
C ALA A 33 2.13 96.07 61.44
N ALA A 34 0.97 96.67 61.16
CA ALA A 34 0.46 97.25 59.93
C ALA A 34 1.44 98.13 59.14
N THR A 35 1.23 98.22 57.82
CA THR A 35 0.78 99.49 57.19
C THR A 35 0.25 99.24 55.78
N ALA A 36 -0.77 100.02 55.44
CA ALA A 36 -1.71 99.80 54.36
C ALA A 36 -1.28 100.47 53.05
N VAL A 37 -1.58 99.83 51.92
CA VAL A 37 -1.91 100.53 50.67
C VAL A 37 -3.17 99.90 50.09
N ALA A 38 -4.17 100.76 49.89
CA ALA A 38 -5.55 100.43 49.56
C ALA A 38 -5.69 99.57 48.29
N LYS A 39 -6.32 98.39 48.41
CA LYS A 39 -6.84 97.63 47.27
C LYS A 39 -8.32 97.93 47.07
N LYS A 40 -8.56 98.57 45.92
CA LYS A 40 -9.83 98.76 45.21
C LYS A 40 -10.65 97.44 45.20
N PRO A 41 -11.98 97.48 45.41
CA PRO A 41 -12.79 96.27 45.46
C PRO A 41 -12.85 95.63 44.06
N ILE A 42 -12.10 94.55 43.85
CA ILE A 42 -12.27 93.72 42.66
C ILE A 42 -13.53 92.88 42.88
N ASN A 43 -14.50 93.06 41.99
CA ASN A 43 -15.77 92.35 41.99
C ASN A 43 -15.54 90.83 41.86
N LYS A 44 -15.80 90.08 42.95
CA LYS A 44 -15.71 88.60 43.02
C LYS A 44 -16.46 87.87 41.91
N LYS A 45 -17.41 88.53 41.22
CA LYS A 45 -18.15 87.98 40.07
C LYS A 45 -17.35 88.00 38.75
N LEU A 46 -16.35 88.87 38.59
CA LEU A 46 -15.58 89.00 37.34
C LEU A 46 -14.28 88.16 37.36
N LEU A 47 -13.63 88.03 38.52
CA LEU A 47 -12.44 87.18 38.70
C LEU A 47 -12.79 85.68 38.65
N LYS A 48 -13.97 85.27 39.15
CA LYS A 48 -14.49 83.91 38.96
C LYS A 48 -14.73 83.58 37.48
N LYS A 49 -15.18 84.54 36.65
CA LYS A 49 -15.43 84.29 35.21
C LYS A 49 -14.15 84.11 34.40
N ILE A 50 -13.05 84.77 34.76
CA ILE A 50 -11.75 84.64 34.07
C ILE A 50 -11.03 83.34 34.45
N ILE A 51 -11.06 82.95 35.73
CA ILE A 51 -10.49 81.66 36.19
C ILE A 51 -11.31 80.47 35.70
N ILE A 52 -12.65 80.58 35.70
CA ILE A 52 -13.54 79.55 35.12
C ILE A 52 -13.35 79.46 33.60
N GLY A 53 -13.09 80.57 32.90
CA GLY A 53 -12.80 80.56 31.46
C GLY A 53 -11.48 79.85 31.11
N VAL A 54 -10.40 80.10 31.84
CA VAL A 54 -9.08 79.47 31.59
C VAL A 54 -9.07 77.99 32.01
N VAL A 55 -9.73 77.63 33.13
CA VAL A 55 -9.87 76.23 33.56
C VAL A 55 -10.84 75.46 32.66
N ALA A 56 -11.92 76.07 32.18
CA ALA A 56 -12.83 75.43 31.22
C ALA A 56 -12.15 75.18 29.87
N VAL A 57 -11.31 76.10 29.37
CA VAL A 57 -10.55 75.88 28.12
C VAL A 57 -9.48 74.79 28.30
N LEU A 58 -8.78 74.73 29.43
CA LEU A 58 -7.81 73.65 29.73
C LEU A 58 -8.47 72.28 29.92
N VAL A 59 -9.63 72.22 30.57
CA VAL A 59 -10.42 70.98 30.72
C VAL A 59 -11.02 70.56 29.38
N VAL A 60 -11.50 71.48 28.55
CA VAL A 60 -11.97 71.17 27.19
C VAL A 60 -10.81 70.70 26.30
N VAL A 61 -9.60 71.27 26.41
CA VAL A 61 -8.42 70.77 25.68
C VAL A 61 -7.99 69.39 26.19
N LEU A 62 -7.99 69.13 27.50
CA LEU A 62 -7.68 67.80 28.06
C LEU A 62 -8.75 66.75 27.77
N VAL A 63 -10.02 67.15 27.67
CA VAL A 63 -11.13 66.28 27.26
C VAL A 63 -11.10 66.07 25.75
N VAL A 64 -10.77 67.07 24.94
CA VAL A 64 -10.61 66.91 23.49
C VAL A 64 -9.38 66.08 23.17
N VAL A 65 -8.25 66.29 23.85
CA VAL A 65 -7.06 65.43 23.76
C VAL A 65 -7.37 64.05 24.33
N GLY A 66 -8.06 63.92 25.46
CA GLY A 66 -8.48 62.64 26.04
C GLY A 66 -9.51 61.88 25.20
N VAL A 67 -10.36 62.59 24.45
CA VAL A 67 -11.31 62.04 23.47
C VAL A 67 -10.59 61.73 22.16
N ILE A 68 -9.66 62.54 21.68
CA ILE A 68 -8.85 62.25 20.48
C ILE A 68 -7.90 61.07 20.72
N PHE A 69 -7.23 61.02 21.88
CA PHE A 69 -6.39 59.90 22.31
C PHE A 69 -7.24 58.68 22.72
N GLY A 70 -8.41 58.89 23.33
CA GLY A 70 -9.37 57.81 23.65
C GLY A 70 -10.01 57.19 22.40
N ILE A 71 -10.27 58.00 21.36
CA ILE A 71 -10.71 57.54 20.04
C ILE A 71 -9.57 56.80 19.31
N LYS A 72 -8.32 57.27 19.40
CA LYS A 72 -7.15 56.53 18.86
C LYS A 72 -6.91 55.20 19.58
N ALA A 73 -7.15 55.13 20.90
CA ALA A 73 -7.04 53.89 21.68
C ALA A 73 -8.13 52.85 21.35
N LEU A 74 -9.24 53.27 20.73
CA LEU A 74 -10.36 52.42 20.32
C LEU A 74 -10.35 52.00 18.84
N LYS A 75 -9.39 52.51 18.04
CA LYS A 75 -9.35 52.21 16.61
C LYS A 75 -8.84 50.77 16.39
N LYS A 76 -9.75 49.88 15.98
CA LYS A 76 -9.42 48.54 15.47
C LYS A 76 -9.40 48.56 13.94
N TYR A 77 -8.38 47.93 13.35
CA TYR A 77 -8.31 47.72 11.92
C TYR A 77 -9.11 46.48 11.56
N LYS A 78 -9.99 46.58 10.57
CA LYS A 78 -10.81 45.46 10.12
C LYS A 78 -10.37 45.07 8.71
N MET A 79 -10.12 43.78 8.52
CA MET A 79 -9.79 43.22 7.23
C MET A 79 -10.70 42.02 6.95
N ASP A 80 -11.05 41.84 5.69
CA ASP A 80 -11.69 40.63 5.19
C ASP A 80 -10.67 39.90 4.31
N PRO A 81 -9.84 39.00 4.87
CA PRO A 81 -8.79 38.30 4.13
C PRO A 81 -9.36 37.36 3.07
N THR A 82 -10.62 36.91 3.24
CA THR A 82 -11.29 36.01 2.28
C THR A 82 -11.40 36.58 0.88
N LYS A 83 -11.36 37.91 0.74
CA LYS A 83 -11.36 38.60 -0.56
C LYS A 83 -10.08 38.39 -1.35
N TYR A 84 -9.00 37.99 -0.68
CA TYR A 84 -7.68 37.79 -1.25
C TYR A 84 -7.19 36.35 -1.08
N MET A 85 -8.02 35.45 -0.55
CA MET A 85 -7.71 34.02 -0.52
C MET A 85 -8.00 33.42 -1.90
N LYS A 86 -7.03 32.72 -2.46
CA LYS A 86 -7.14 32.01 -3.74
C LYS A 86 -6.97 30.53 -3.50
N VAL A 87 -7.90 29.71 -4.02
CA VAL A 87 -7.78 28.25 -4.05
C VAL A 87 -7.68 27.85 -5.52
N GLU A 88 -6.51 27.35 -5.92
CA GLU A 88 -6.26 26.82 -7.24
C GLU A 88 -6.43 25.31 -7.22
N ILE A 89 -7.31 24.79 -8.08
CA ILE A 89 -7.57 23.35 -8.20
C ILE A 89 -7.10 22.91 -9.58
N THR A 90 -6.28 21.87 -9.64
CA THR A 90 -5.67 21.34 -10.86
C THR A 90 -5.71 19.81 -10.85
N GLY A 91 -5.45 19.17 -12.00
CA GLY A 91 -5.40 17.72 -12.14
C GLY A 91 -6.60 17.15 -12.87
N PHE A 92 -6.96 15.90 -12.55
CA PHE A 92 -8.04 15.15 -13.18
C PHE A 92 -9.14 14.86 -12.17
N ASP A 93 -10.35 14.57 -12.64
CA ASP A 93 -11.45 14.15 -11.80
C ASP A 93 -11.05 12.94 -10.94
N GLU A 94 -11.43 12.95 -9.66
CA GLU A 94 -11.00 12.02 -8.60
C GLU A 94 -9.51 12.07 -8.20
N LYS A 95 -8.69 12.82 -8.94
CA LYS A 95 -7.24 13.00 -8.70
C LYS A 95 -6.85 14.48 -8.62
N GLY A 96 -7.83 15.35 -8.37
CA GLY A 96 -7.61 16.79 -8.29
C GLY A 96 -6.81 17.16 -7.05
N VAL A 97 -6.02 18.22 -7.17
CA VAL A 97 -5.20 18.78 -6.09
C VAL A 97 -5.52 20.26 -5.94
N ALA A 98 -5.77 20.69 -4.70
CA ALA A 98 -5.99 22.08 -4.36
C ALA A 98 -4.76 22.68 -3.69
N LYS A 99 -4.49 23.95 -4.00
CA LYS A 99 -3.49 24.77 -3.30
C LYS A 99 -4.12 26.10 -2.94
N ALA A 100 -3.92 26.52 -1.69
CA ALA A 100 -4.36 27.82 -1.24
C ALA A 100 -3.18 28.80 -1.15
N SER A 101 -3.44 30.06 -1.50
CA SER A 101 -2.49 31.15 -1.34
C SER A 101 -3.24 32.48 -1.14
N PHE A 102 -2.50 33.52 -0.78
CA PHE A 102 -3.00 34.88 -0.90
C PHE A 102 -2.75 35.44 -2.30
N ASP A 103 -3.68 36.25 -2.80
CA ASP A 103 -3.48 37.12 -3.95
C ASP A 103 -2.41 38.18 -3.63
N PRO A 104 -1.56 38.61 -4.59
CA PRO A 104 -0.55 39.63 -4.36
C PRO A 104 -1.07 40.92 -3.69
N GLU A 105 -2.31 41.35 -3.98
CA GLU A 105 -2.91 42.53 -3.36
C GLU A 105 -3.07 42.38 -1.84
N PHE A 106 -3.14 41.16 -1.30
CA PHE A 106 -3.25 40.92 0.13
C PHE A 106 -2.14 41.62 0.91
N TYR A 107 -0.89 41.51 0.44
CA TYR A 107 0.29 41.91 1.20
C TYR A 107 0.32 43.43 1.44
N SER A 108 0.11 44.23 0.39
CA SER A 108 0.05 45.69 0.52
C SER A 108 -1.16 46.15 1.32
N LYS A 109 -2.33 45.51 1.16
CA LYS A 109 -3.54 45.83 1.93
C LYS A 109 -3.42 45.47 3.41
N PHE A 110 -2.75 44.37 3.72
CA PHE A 110 -2.51 43.93 5.09
C PHE A 110 -1.53 44.89 5.80
N ALA A 111 -0.38 45.18 5.19
CA ALA A 111 0.59 46.14 5.73
C ALA A 111 -0.03 47.53 5.92
N GLY A 112 -0.76 48.02 4.90
CA GLY A 112 -1.35 49.36 4.87
C GLY A 112 -2.43 49.63 5.92
N LEU A 113 -2.85 48.62 6.69
CA LEU A 113 -3.65 48.82 7.90
C LEU A 113 -2.90 49.61 8.96
N ILE A 114 -1.58 49.39 9.09
CA ILE A 114 -0.76 49.90 10.18
C ILE A 114 0.41 50.74 9.64
N ASP A 115 1.08 50.24 8.61
CA ASP A 115 2.28 50.84 8.04
C ASP A 115 2.07 51.12 6.53
N LYS A 116 2.01 52.40 6.18
CA LYS A 116 1.76 52.81 4.80
C LYS A 116 3.03 52.76 3.95
N ASP A 117 4.19 53.01 4.54
CA ASP A 117 5.44 53.01 3.79
C ASP A 117 5.80 51.56 3.42
N LEU A 118 5.59 50.62 4.34
CA LEU A 118 5.69 49.18 4.07
C LEU A 118 4.67 48.69 3.03
N ALA A 119 3.46 49.26 3.03
CA ALA A 119 2.44 48.92 2.04
C ALA A 119 2.85 49.29 0.62
N ASP A 120 3.50 50.45 0.44
CA ASP A 120 3.99 50.91 -0.87
C ASP A 120 5.13 50.01 -1.39
N GLU A 121 5.95 49.43 -0.50
CA GLU A 121 6.97 48.43 -0.87
C GLU A 121 6.39 47.07 -1.29
N LEU A 122 5.23 46.71 -0.74
CA LEU A 122 4.53 45.46 -1.01
C LEU A 122 3.55 45.54 -2.20
N ASP A 123 3.35 46.72 -2.79
CA ASP A 123 2.42 46.95 -3.90
C ASP A 123 3.02 46.50 -5.25
N ASP A 124 3.16 45.19 -5.43
CA ASP A 124 3.63 44.53 -6.65
C ASP A 124 2.66 43.40 -7.07
N GLU A 125 2.12 43.48 -8.30
CA GLU A 125 1.25 42.45 -8.88
C GLU A 125 1.93 41.06 -8.99
N LYS A 126 3.27 41.00 -8.87
CA LYS A 126 4.07 39.75 -8.85
C LYS A 126 4.61 39.42 -7.47
N MET A 127 4.07 40.03 -6.42
CA MET A 127 4.42 39.72 -5.05
C MET A 127 4.08 38.26 -4.73
N THR A 128 5.00 37.59 -4.04
CA THR A 128 4.83 36.21 -3.58
C THR A 128 5.01 36.18 -2.07
N TYR A 129 4.47 35.15 -1.42
CA TYR A 129 4.62 34.97 0.04
C TYR A 129 6.08 35.10 0.49
N ASP A 130 7.00 34.35 -0.13
CA ASP A 130 8.43 34.36 0.27
C ASP A 130 9.11 35.73 0.14
N LYS A 131 8.63 36.60 -0.76
CA LYS A 131 9.15 37.95 -0.92
C LYS A 131 8.55 38.87 0.14
N ALA A 132 7.23 38.79 0.33
CA ALA A 132 6.54 39.54 1.35
C ALA A 132 7.06 39.20 2.75
N ALA A 133 7.26 37.92 3.05
CA ALA A 133 7.80 37.46 4.33
C ALA A 133 9.14 38.10 4.67
N LYS A 134 10.06 38.21 3.70
CA LYS A 134 11.34 38.90 3.89
C LYS A 134 11.18 40.39 4.15
N ILE A 135 10.27 41.04 3.42
CA ILE A 135 9.97 42.48 3.60
C ILE A 135 9.38 42.72 5.00
N PHE A 136 8.51 41.85 5.49
CA PHE A 136 8.00 41.91 6.87
C PHE A 136 9.09 41.65 7.90
N GLU A 137 9.94 40.64 7.69
CA GLU A 137 11.07 40.30 8.57
C GLU A 137 12.09 41.45 8.68
N ASP A 138 12.36 42.17 7.59
CA ASP A 138 13.28 43.31 7.57
C ASP A 138 12.63 44.63 8.09
N SER A 139 11.33 44.63 8.39
CA SER A 139 10.62 45.83 8.83
C SER A 139 10.88 46.16 10.30
N ASP A 140 10.81 47.45 10.67
CA ASP A 140 10.92 47.89 12.07
C ASP A 140 9.65 47.60 12.91
N ASN A 141 8.70 46.82 12.39
CA ASN A 141 7.39 46.57 12.99
C ASN A 141 7.22 45.09 13.39
N ASP A 142 7.93 44.69 14.45
CA ASP A 142 7.98 43.31 14.97
C ASP A 142 6.58 42.71 15.19
N GLU A 143 5.62 43.46 15.75
CA GLU A 143 4.25 42.95 16.01
C GLU A 143 3.51 42.59 14.72
N LEU A 144 3.72 43.38 13.65
CA LEU A 144 3.09 43.15 12.35
C LEU A 144 3.77 41.99 11.61
N ALA A 145 5.10 41.88 11.73
CA ALA A 145 5.87 40.77 11.19
C ALA A 145 5.50 39.45 11.86
N GLU A 146 5.39 39.40 13.19
CA GLU A 146 4.92 38.24 13.96
C GLU A 146 3.50 37.81 13.54
N LEU A 147 2.58 38.76 13.39
CA LEU A 147 1.23 38.44 12.91
C LEU A 147 1.26 37.90 11.48
N PHE A 148 2.06 38.49 10.58
CA PHE A 148 2.19 38.02 9.20
C PHE A 148 2.69 36.58 9.12
N ASP A 149 3.75 36.26 9.87
CA ASP A 149 4.35 34.92 9.90
C ASP A 149 3.38 33.85 10.44
N SER A 150 2.42 34.27 11.28
CA SER A 150 1.38 33.37 11.80
C SER A 150 0.27 33.03 10.80
N LEU A 151 0.16 33.74 9.67
CA LEU A 151 -0.95 33.57 8.73
C LEU A 151 -0.80 32.29 7.89
N GLU A 152 -1.67 31.32 8.13
CA GLU A 152 -1.71 30.06 7.38
C GLU A 152 -3.10 29.82 6.79
N ILE A 153 -3.19 29.48 5.50
CA ILE A 153 -4.45 29.02 4.90
C ILE A 153 -4.49 27.50 4.93
N LYS A 154 -5.36 26.93 5.77
CA LYS A 154 -5.60 25.49 5.83
C LYS A 154 -6.74 25.08 4.92
N LEU A 155 -6.50 24.01 4.17
CA LEU A 155 -7.52 23.32 3.39
C LEU A 155 -8.05 22.12 4.18
N ASP A 156 -9.36 21.91 4.16
CA ASP A 156 -9.99 20.71 4.73
C ASP A 156 -9.68 19.45 3.90
N LYS A 157 -9.49 19.62 2.58
CA LYS A 157 -9.06 18.59 1.63
C LYS A 157 -8.23 19.23 0.51
N ASP A 158 -7.05 18.68 0.24
CA ASP A 158 -6.10 19.21 -0.74
C ASP A 158 -5.78 18.26 -1.91
N SER A 159 -6.28 17.03 -1.86
CA SER A 159 -5.97 15.95 -2.80
C SER A 159 -7.14 15.00 -2.97
N GLU A 160 -7.11 14.15 -4.01
CA GLU A 160 -8.20 13.23 -4.36
C GLU A 160 -9.55 13.95 -4.58
N LEU A 161 -9.47 15.17 -5.13
CA LEU A 161 -10.64 16.00 -5.40
C LEU A 161 -11.32 15.57 -6.70
N LYS A 162 -12.65 15.66 -6.72
CA LYS A 162 -13.49 15.41 -7.89
C LYS A 162 -14.45 16.56 -8.15
N ASN A 163 -14.98 16.65 -9.37
CA ASN A 163 -15.98 17.63 -9.74
C ASN A 163 -17.20 17.54 -8.79
N GLY A 164 -17.62 18.69 -8.27
CA GLY A 164 -18.70 18.81 -7.29
C GLY A 164 -18.27 18.68 -5.82
N ASP A 165 -17.01 18.30 -5.53
CA ASP A 165 -16.47 18.42 -4.17
C ASP A 165 -16.44 19.91 -3.76
N LYS A 166 -16.51 20.15 -2.46
CA LYS A 166 -16.35 21.48 -1.86
C LYS A 166 -15.09 21.48 -1.02
N VAL A 167 -14.22 22.45 -1.27
CA VAL A 167 -12.97 22.67 -0.53
C VAL A 167 -13.14 23.91 0.32
N LYS A 168 -13.02 23.74 1.64
CA LYS A 168 -13.04 24.82 2.61
C LYS A 168 -11.62 25.28 2.89
N ALA A 169 -11.34 26.55 2.62
CA ALA A 169 -10.09 27.21 3.00
C ALA A 169 -10.32 28.12 4.20
N THR A 170 -9.56 27.90 5.27
CA THR A 170 -9.65 28.63 6.54
C THR A 170 -8.33 29.32 6.84
N LEU A 171 -8.37 30.62 7.09
CA LEU A 171 -7.25 31.37 7.64
C LEU A 171 -7.10 31.06 9.13
N GLU A 172 -5.99 30.47 9.49
CA GLU A 172 -5.48 30.39 10.85
C GLU A 172 -4.41 31.45 11.08
N TYR A 173 -4.36 31.98 12.31
CA TYR A 173 -3.46 33.07 12.69
C TYR A 173 -3.31 33.14 14.21
N ASP A 174 -2.28 33.81 14.69
CA ASP A 174 -2.11 34.09 16.12
C ASP A 174 -3.05 35.23 16.57
N GLU A 175 -4.06 34.88 17.38
CA GLU A 175 -5.03 35.85 17.87
C GLU A 175 -4.42 36.91 18.79
N ASP A 176 -3.35 36.60 19.52
CA ASP A 176 -2.70 37.53 20.43
C ASP A 176 -1.81 38.52 19.66
N ALA A 177 -1.10 38.07 18.62
CA ALA A 177 -0.43 38.96 17.67
C ALA A 177 -1.43 39.89 16.95
N ALA A 178 -2.60 39.36 16.55
CA ALA A 178 -3.66 40.16 15.95
C ALA A 178 -4.20 41.23 16.92
N LYS A 179 -4.34 40.90 18.21
CA LYS A 179 -4.75 41.84 19.26
C LYS A 179 -3.70 42.92 19.48
N ALA A 180 -2.41 42.58 19.48
CA ALA A 180 -1.30 43.54 19.60
C ALA A 180 -1.36 44.58 18.47
N CYS A 181 -1.51 44.10 17.23
CA CYS A 181 -1.72 44.90 16.03
C CYS A 181 -3.08 45.63 15.98
N LYS A 182 -4.03 45.30 16.88
CA LYS A 182 -5.44 45.77 16.87
C LYS A 182 -6.16 45.44 15.55
N ILE A 183 -5.75 44.37 14.87
CA ILE A 183 -6.37 43.86 13.65
C ILE A 183 -7.47 42.87 14.02
N VAL A 184 -8.59 42.96 13.31
CA VAL A 184 -9.71 42.02 13.41
C VAL A 184 -10.02 41.50 12.01
N PHE A 185 -9.75 40.21 11.79
CA PHE A 185 -10.21 39.50 10.61
C PHE A 185 -11.72 39.24 10.73
N THR A 186 -12.48 39.84 9.82
CA THR A 186 -13.96 39.87 9.88
C THR A 186 -14.62 38.62 9.30
N LYS A 187 -13.92 37.92 8.42
CA LYS A 187 -14.21 36.58 7.93
C LYS A 187 -12.89 35.87 7.71
N THR A 188 -12.86 34.56 7.89
CA THR A 188 -11.62 33.78 7.81
C THR A 188 -11.79 32.55 6.93
N GLU A 189 -12.95 32.32 6.33
CA GLU A 189 -13.25 31.09 5.62
C GLU A 189 -13.89 31.36 4.26
N ILE A 190 -13.46 30.62 3.24
CA ILE A 190 -14.12 30.50 1.94
C ILE A 190 -14.37 29.04 1.62
N GLU A 191 -15.40 28.80 0.81
CA GLU A 191 -15.70 27.48 0.26
C GLU A 191 -15.68 27.58 -1.27
N VAL A 192 -14.90 26.72 -1.91
CA VAL A 192 -14.76 26.66 -3.37
C VAL A 192 -15.27 25.31 -3.84
N GLU A 193 -16.18 25.32 -4.81
CA GLU A 193 -16.66 24.11 -5.47
C GLU A 193 -15.69 23.72 -6.59
N VAL A 194 -15.27 22.45 -6.59
CA VAL A 194 -14.38 21.87 -7.59
C VAL A 194 -15.15 21.71 -8.91
N LYS A 195 -14.63 22.29 -9.98
CA LYS A 195 -15.25 22.27 -11.32
C LYS A 195 -14.19 22.09 -12.40
N ASP A 196 -14.67 21.66 -13.56
CA ASP A 196 -13.92 21.64 -14.82
C ASP A 196 -12.64 20.78 -14.79
N LEU A 197 -12.56 19.78 -13.91
CA LEU A 197 -11.53 18.75 -13.96
C LEU A 197 -11.85 17.74 -15.06
N GLU A 198 -10.87 17.43 -15.91
CA GLU A 198 -11.02 16.44 -16.96
C GLU A 198 -11.07 15.02 -16.38
N ALA A 199 -11.87 14.13 -16.97
CA ALA A 199 -11.91 12.73 -16.57
C ALA A 199 -10.59 12.02 -16.88
N ILE A 200 -10.11 11.19 -15.95
CA ILE A 200 -8.93 10.36 -16.16
C ILE A 200 -9.24 9.18 -17.08
N LYS A 201 -8.30 8.82 -17.96
CA LYS A 201 -8.43 7.69 -18.89
C LYS A 201 -7.79 6.44 -18.31
N GLU A 202 -8.57 5.41 -18.12
CA GLU A 202 -8.06 4.12 -17.66
C GLU A 202 -7.31 3.35 -18.76
N ILE A 203 -6.19 2.74 -18.40
CA ILE A 203 -5.43 1.81 -19.25
C ILE A 203 -5.25 0.50 -18.49
N ASP A 204 -5.71 -0.61 -19.09
CA ASP A 204 -5.30 -1.96 -18.71
C ASP A 204 -4.05 -2.35 -19.51
N PRO A 205 -2.86 -2.40 -18.89
CA PRO A 205 -1.61 -2.74 -19.58
C PRO A 205 -1.60 -4.15 -20.16
N PHE A 206 -2.49 -5.03 -19.75
CA PHE A 206 -2.58 -6.41 -20.20
C PHE A 206 -3.65 -6.60 -21.29
N LYS A 207 -4.31 -5.52 -21.72
CA LYS A 207 -5.19 -5.56 -22.89
C LYS A 207 -4.39 -5.95 -24.13
N GLY A 208 -4.77 -7.04 -24.79
CA GLY A 208 -4.05 -7.58 -25.94
C GLY A 208 -2.86 -8.48 -25.59
N VAL A 209 -2.66 -8.81 -24.30
CA VAL A 209 -1.64 -9.77 -23.87
C VAL A 209 -2.24 -11.17 -23.80
N THR A 210 -1.58 -12.13 -24.46
CA THR A 210 -1.92 -13.55 -24.40
C THR A 210 -0.75 -14.34 -23.83
N ILE A 211 -1.00 -15.12 -22.78
CA ILE A 211 -0.03 -16.09 -22.24
C ILE A 211 -0.27 -17.43 -22.94
N THR A 212 0.79 -18.02 -23.46
CA THR A 212 0.78 -19.34 -24.10
C THR A 212 1.75 -20.27 -23.41
N TRP A 213 1.51 -21.57 -23.47
CA TRP A 213 2.41 -22.57 -22.91
C TRP A 213 2.58 -23.77 -23.83
N SER A 214 3.67 -24.49 -23.62
CA SER A 214 4.02 -25.69 -24.37
C SER A 214 4.89 -26.64 -23.55
N GLY A 215 5.01 -27.88 -24.02
CA GLY A 215 5.78 -28.94 -23.35
C GLY A 215 4.90 -29.84 -22.50
N THR A 216 5.54 -30.54 -21.57
CA THR A 216 4.93 -31.62 -20.79
C THR A 216 5.20 -31.40 -19.31
N ALA A 217 4.16 -31.47 -18.46
CA ALA A 217 4.28 -31.37 -17.01
C ALA A 217 5.16 -32.51 -16.46
N PRO A 218 6.02 -32.25 -15.46
CA PRO A 218 6.12 -31.03 -14.64
C PRO A 218 7.00 -29.90 -15.24
N ASN A 219 7.36 -29.98 -16.52
CA ASN A 219 8.29 -29.08 -17.20
C ASN A 219 7.62 -28.22 -18.28
N VAL A 220 6.34 -27.85 -18.09
CA VAL A 220 5.66 -26.92 -19.00
C VAL A 220 6.41 -25.58 -19.01
N ARG A 221 6.53 -24.98 -20.20
CA ARG A 221 7.13 -23.67 -20.43
C ARG A 221 6.07 -22.66 -20.82
N VAL A 222 6.24 -21.42 -20.38
CA VAL A 222 5.32 -20.32 -20.63
C VAL A 222 6.00 -19.21 -21.44
N SER A 223 5.22 -18.56 -22.28
CA SER A 223 5.59 -17.39 -23.07
C SER A 223 4.40 -16.44 -23.16
N TYR A 224 4.62 -15.21 -23.59
CA TYR A 224 3.54 -14.27 -23.84
C TYR A 224 3.73 -13.58 -25.19
N LYS A 225 2.60 -13.13 -25.76
CA LYS A 225 2.55 -12.20 -26.88
C LYS A 225 1.77 -10.98 -26.43
N ALA A 226 2.29 -9.79 -26.73
CA ALA A 226 1.62 -8.53 -26.46
C ALA A 226 1.40 -7.82 -27.80
N ASP A 227 0.14 -7.80 -28.25
CA ASP A 227 -0.30 -7.06 -29.43
C ASP A 227 -1.14 -5.86 -28.95
N SER A 228 -0.48 -4.92 -28.27
CA SER A 228 -1.13 -3.77 -27.66
C SER A 228 -0.77 -2.49 -28.39
N ASP A 229 -1.78 -1.69 -28.74
CA ASP A 229 -1.62 -0.35 -29.30
C ASP A 229 -2.24 0.65 -28.31
N PHE A 230 -1.40 1.22 -27.46
CA PHE A 230 -1.82 2.21 -26.47
C PHE A 230 -1.65 3.63 -27.04
N PRO A 231 -2.53 4.57 -26.66
CA PRO A 231 -2.44 5.95 -27.12
C PRO A 231 -1.12 6.62 -26.71
N ASP A 232 -0.78 7.72 -27.38
CA ASP A 232 0.34 8.60 -27.05
C ASP A 232 1.70 7.90 -26.93
N GLY A 233 1.87 6.79 -27.66
CA GLY A 233 3.11 6.01 -27.69
C GLY A 233 3.42 5.31 -26.37
N ILE A 234 2.43 5.13 -25.48
CA ILE A 234 2.58 4.41 -24.23
C ILE A 234 2.99 2.96 -24.53
N LYS A 235 4.00 2.48 -23.80
CA LYS A 235 4.50 1.10 -23.93
C LYS A 235 4.74 0.51 -22.55
N PHE A 236 4.29 -0.72 -22.38
CA PHE A 236 4.58 -1.51 -21.19
C PHE A 236 5.55 -2.63 -21.53
N SER A 237 6.39 -2.96 -20.56
CA SER A 237 7.24 -4.14 -20.60
C SER A 237 6.74 -5.14 -19.57
N TYR A 238 6.92 -6.43 -19.84
CA TYR A 238 6.37 -7.49 -19.00
C TYR A 238 7.46 -8.48 -18.59
N MET A 239 7.26 -9.09 -17.43
CA MET A 239 8.06 -10.22 -16.96
C MET A 239 7.17 -11.22 -16.23
N PHE A 240 7.51 -12.51 -16.34
CA PHE A 240 6.90 -13.50 -15.46
C PHE A 240 7.42 -13.28 -14.04
N LYS A 241 6.55 -13.49 -13.06
CA LYS A 241 6.89 -13.41 -11.64
C LYS A 241 8.10 -14.31 -11.33
N ASP A 242 9.04 -13.76 -10.56
CA ASP A 242 10.34 -14.40 -10.23
C ASP A 242 11.18 -14.83 -11.45
N GLY A 243 10.86 -14.34 -12.65
CA GLY A 243 11.49 -14.78 -13.90
C GLY A 243 11.19 -16.23 -14.29
N LYS A 244 10.22 -16.90 -13.63
CA LYS A 244 9.92 -18.31 -13.87
C LYS A 244 9.22 -18.50 -15.22
N THR A 245 9.90 -19.16 -16.14
CA THR A 245 9.40 -19.45 -17.51
C THR A 245 9.22 -20.94 -17.80
N SER A 246 9.59 -21.81 -16.86
CA SER A 246 9.51 -23.27 -17.01
C SER A 246 9.32 -23.96 -15.66
N GLY A 247 9.03 -25.26 -15.70
CA GLY A 247 8.87 -26.07 -14.49
C GLY A 247 7.47 -25.91 -13.88
N PHE A 248 6.46 -25.84 -14.75
CA PHE A 248 5.06 -25.77 -14.35
C PHE A 248 4.35 -27.10 -14.59
N ASN A 249 3.36 -27.38 -13.74
CA ASN A 249 2.40 -28.46 -13.85
C ASN A 249 1.07 -27.98 -14.45
N VAL A 250 0.24 -28.93 -14.89
CA VAL A 250 -1.18 -28.65 -15.12
C VAL A 250 -1.82 -28.26 -13.78
N GLY A 251 -2.58 -27.18 -13.78
CA GLY A 251 -3.18 -26.57 -12.59
C GLY A 251 -2.34 -25.46 -11.94
N ASP A 252 -1.07 -25.28 -12.33
CA ASP A 252 -0.26 -24.19 -11.80
C ASP A 252 -0.75 -22.82 -12.32
N GLU A 253 -0.70 -21.80 -11.45
CA GLU A 253 -0.92 -20.41 -11.83
C GLU A 253 0.36 -19.77 -12.39
N VAL A 254 0.22 -19.08 -13.52
CA VAL A 254 1.24 -18.29 -14.17
C VAL A 254 0.89 -16.82 -13.98
N VAL A 255 1.84 -16.05 -13.44
CA VAL A 255 1.66 -14.62 -13.16
C VAL A 255 2.61 -13.82 -14.05
N LEU A 256 2.04 -12.88 -14.82
CA LEU A 256 2.78 -11.92 -15.64
C LEU A 256 2.58 -10.52 -15.04
N GLU A 257 3.69 -9.80 -14.84
CA GLU A 257 3.75 -8.51 -14.13
C GLU A 257 4.39 -7.45 -15.02
N LEU A 258 4.11 -6.18 -14.71
CA LEU A 258 4.81 -5.07 -15.35
C LEU A 258 6.28 -5.05 -14.94
N LYS A 259 7.17 -5.12 -15.91
CA LYS A 259 8.61 -5.10 -15.69
C LYS A 259 9.09 -3.68 -15.39
N ASN A 260 9.75 -3.52 -14.24
CA ASN A 260 10.36 -2.26 -13.80
C ASN A 260 9.37 -1.08 -13.76
N PHE A 261 8.08 -1.33 -13.52
CA PHE A 261 7.08 -0.26 -13.42
C PHE A 261 7.16 0.40 -12.04
N THR A 262 7.43 1.70 -12.03
CA THR A 262 7.71 2.49 -10.82
C THR A 262 6.68 3.58 -10.59
N ASP A 263 6.58 4.08 -9.36
CA ASP A 263 5.73 5.22 -8.99
C ASP A 263 6.02 6.47 -9.85
N LYS A 264 7.27 6.63 -10.29
CA LYS A 264 7.64 7.71 -11.23
C LYS A 264 6.92 7.56 -12.57
N GLN A 265 6.89 6.37 -13.15
CA GLN A 265 6.19 6.13 -14.41
C GLN A 265 4.67 6.24 -14.24
N GLU A 266 4.15 5.82 -13.09
CA GLU A 266 2.74 5.98 -12.75
C GLU A 266 2.35 7.46 -12.67
N LYS A 267 3.18 8.29 -12.03
CA LYS A 267 3.01 9.75 -12.00
C LYS A 267 3.12 10.39 -13.39
N GLU A 268 4.08 9.97 -14.22
CA GLU A 268 4.24 10.46 -15.60
C GLU A 268 3.03 10.11 -16.49
N LEU A 269 2.37 8.98 -16.24
CA LEU A 269 1.11 8.61 -16.91
C LEU A 269 -0.06 9.44 -16.40
N LEU A 270 -0.15 9.65 -15.09
CA LEU A 270 -1.17 10.48 -14.46
C LEU A 270 -1.10 11.93 -14.98
N GLU A 271 0.09 12.51 -15.11
CA GLU A 271 0.30 13.85 -15.70
C GLU A 271 -0.17 13.94 -17.16
N LYS A 272 -0.24 12.81 -17.86
CA LYS A 272 -0.79 12.70 -19.22
C LYS A 272 -2.29 12.35 -19.24
N GLY A 273 -2.93 12.24 -18.08
CA GLY A 273 -4.34 11.90 -17.94
C GLY A 273 -4.64 10.42 -18.04
N TYR A 274 -3.68 9.55 -17.71
CA TYR A 274 -3.86 8.09 -17.74
C TYR A 274 -3.65 7.44 -16.37
N GLU A 275 -4.53 6.50 -16.02
CA GLU A 275 -4.42 5.67 -14.82
C GLU A 275 -4.27 4.19 -15.19
N VAL A 276 -3.26 3.54 -14.59
CA VAL A 276 -3.03 2.11 -14.77
C VAL A 276 -3.94 1.31 -13.85
N THR A 277 -4.83 0.51 -14.42
CA THR A 277 -5.84 -0.24 -13.65
C THR A 277 -5.34 -1.58 -13.12
N LYS A 278 -4.26 -2.13 -13.70
CA LYS A 278 -3.69 -3.42 -13.31
C LYS A 278 -2.17 -3.42 -13.42
N LYS A 279 -1.52 -4.06 -12.44
CA LYS A 279 -0.06 -4.26 -12.41
C LYS A 279 0.36 -5.71 -12.69
N SER A 280 -0.59 -6.65 -12.70
CA SER A 280 -0.35 -8.06 -13.07
C SER A 280 -1.59 -8.72 -13.68
N MET A 281 -1.37 -9.80 -14.42
CA MET A 281 -2.40 -10.73 -14.88
C MET A 281 -2.04 -12.18 -14.51
N LYS A 282 -3.06 -13.02 -14.34
CA LYS A 282 -2.89 -14.43 -13.97
C LYS A 282 -3.64 -15.35 -14.92
N VAL A 283 -3.04 -16.49 -15.25
CA VAL A 283 -3.66 -17.57 -16.03
C VAL A 283 -3.26 -18.91 -15.43
N THR A 284 -4.19 -19.85 -15.33
CA THR A 284 -3.92 -21.23 -14.92
C THR A 284 -3.59 -22.09 -16.15
N ILE A 285 -2.58 -22.95 -16.06
CA ILE A 285 -2.32 -23.96 -17.09
C ILE A 285 -3.40 -25.03 -16.99
N ASP A 286 -4.44 -24.91 -17.81
CA ASP A 286 -5.60 -25.80 -17.77
C ASP A 286 -5.32 -27.15 -18.47
N LYS A 287 -4.51 -27.13 -19.53
CA LYS A 287 -4.21 -28.30 -20.35
C LYS A 287 -2.75 -28.34 -20.81
N ALA A 288 -2.09 -29.45 -20.55
CA ALA A 288 -0.82 -29.84 -21.14
C ALA A 288 -0.68 -31.36 -21.03
N ASP A 289 0.17 -31.95 -21.87
CA ASP A 289 0.60 -33.33 -21.65
C ASP A 289 1.27 -33.43 -20.27
N SER A 290 1.10 -34.55 -19.57
CA SER A 290 1.71 -34.77 -18.25
C SER A 290 2.24 -36.19 -18.09
N TYR A 291 3.46 -36.31 -17.58
CA TYR A 291 4.02 -37.59 -17.19
C TYR A 291 3.35 -38.11 -15.92
N ILE A 292 3.13 -39.42 -15.84
CA ILE A 292 2.66 -40.07 -14.61
C ILE A 292 3.81 -40.13 -13.61
N THR A 293 3.57 -39.61 -12.40
CA THR A 293 4.58 -39.55 -11.31
C THR A 293 4.12 -40.21 -10.01
N LYS A 294 2.81 -40.47 -9.89
CA LYS A 294 2.16 -41.19 -8.80
C LYS A 294 0.99 -42.01 -9.33
N LEU A 295 0.59 -43.06 -8.62
CA LEU A 295 -0.45 -43.97 -9.09
C LEU A 295 -1.81 -43.25 -9.21
N SER A 296 -2.07 -42.29 -8.33
CA SER A 296 -3.25 -41.42 -8.38
C SER A 296 -3.33 -40.50 -9.60
N ASP A 297 -2.27 -40.36 -10.40
CA ASP A 297 -2.33 -39.66 -11.70
C ASP A 297 -3.04 -40.50 -12.78
N ILE A 298 -3.30 -41.79 -12.52
CA ILE A 298 -3.96 -42.72 -13.43
C ILE A 298 -5.38 -42.99 -12.93
N SER A 299 -6.39 -42.75 -13.77
CA SER A 299 -7.77 -43.07 -13.43
C SER A 299 -7.99 -44.59 -13.33
N ALA A 300 -9.00 -45.02 -12.57
CA ALA A 300 -9.39 -46.42 -12.47
C ALA A 300 -9.72 -47.04 -13.84
N ASP A 301 -10.37 -46.27 -14.72
CA ASP A 301 -10.67 -46.69 -16.10
C ASP A 301 -9.39 -46.90 -16.91
N ASN A 302 -8.39 -46.03 -16.78
CA ASN A 302 -7.11 -46.19 -17.47
C ASN A 302 -6.30 -47.37 -16.91
N ILE A 303 -6.36 -47.63 -15.60
CA ILE A 303 -5.79 -48.85 -15.01
C ILE A 303 -6.44 -50.09 -15.62
N LYS A 304 -7.77 -50.08 -15.77
CA LYS A 304 -8.51 -51.19 -16.40
C LYS A 304 -8.11 -51.39 -17.86
N VAL A 305 -7.96 -50.31 -18.64
CA VAL A 305 -7.49 -50.37 -20.03
C VAL A 305 -6.13 -51.07 -20.13
N VAL A 306 -5.18 -50.71 -19.27
CA VAL A 306 -3.87 -51.37 -19.23
C VAL A 306 -3.99 -52.82 -18.76
N ALA A 307 -4.85 -53.09 -17.77
CA ALA A 307 -5.06 -54.43 -17.26
C ALA A 307 -5.64 -55.37 -18.32
N ASP A 308 -6.65 -54.94 -19.05
CA ASP A 308 -7.27 -55.76 -20.10
C ASP A 308 -6.27 -56.05 -21.24
N ALA A 309 -5.46 -55.06 -21.65
CA ALA A 309 -4.38 -55.29 -22.61
C ALA A 309 -3.33 -56.28 -22.09
N GLY A 310 -3.00 -56.25 -20.80
CA GLY A 310 -2.07 -57.19 -20.20
C GLY A 310 -2.63 -58.61 -20.07
N LYS A 311 -3.94 -58.79 -19.84
CA LYS A 311 -4.60 -60.11 -19.90
C LYS A 311 -4.39 -60.76 -21.26
N GLU A 312 -4.61 -60.02 -22.35
CA GLU A 312 -4.40 -60.54 -23.71
C GLU A 312 -2.94 -61.00 -23.94
N VAL A 313 -1.97 -60.23 -23.44
CA VAL A 313 -0.54 -60.60 -23.53
C VAL A 313 -0.25 -61.88 -22.75
N ILE A 314 -0.80 -62.03 -21.54
CA ILE A 314 -0.63 -63.24 -20.74
C ILE A 314 -1.28 -64.44 -21.44
N THR A 315 -2.53 -64.33 -21.88
CA THR A 315 -3.27 -65.40 -22.55
C THR A 315 -2.57 -65.85 -23.83
N LYS A 316 -2.10 -64.93 -24.67
CA LYS A 316 -1.40 -65.27 -25.93
C LYS A 316 -0.07 -66.00 -25.70
N LYS A 317 0.61 -65.69 -24.60
CA LYS A 317 1.93 -66.27 -24.28
C LYS A 317 1.86 -67.47 -23.36
N PHE A 318 0.71 -67.69 -22.73
CA PHE A 318 0.47 -68.92 -22.01
C PHE A 318 0.59 -70.07 -23.00
N THR A 319 1.62 -70.88 -22.82
CA THR A 319 1.85 -72.06 -23.64
C THR A 319 1.31 -73.25 -22.86
N PRO A 320 0.05 -73.67 -23.08
CA PRO A 320 -0.44 -74.88 -22.46
C PRO A 320 0.45 -76.05 -22.90
N ASN A 321 0.74 -76.95 -21.98
CA ASN A 321 1.30 -78.25 -22.34
C ASN A 321 0.34 -79.34 -21.86
N ALA A 322 0.60 -80.60 -22.24
CA ALA A 322 -0.29 -81.72 -21.95
C ALA A 322 -0.67 -81.88 -20.47
N LYS A 323 0.06 -81.20 -19.57
CA LYS A 323 -0.14 -81.29 -18.13
C LYS A 323 -0.50 -79.98 -17.45
N ILE A 324 -0.51 -78.82 -18.10
CA ILE A 324 -0.88 -77.55 -17.45
C ILE A 324 -1.79 -76.77 -18.39
N VAL A 325 -3.02 -76.51 -17.94
CA VAL A 325 -4.01 -75.70 -18.67
C VAL A 325 -4.49 -74.54 -17.81
N ALA A 326 -4.70 -73.39 -18.43
CA ALA A 326 -5.37 -72.26 -17.78
C ALA A 326 -6.86 -72.59 -17.62
N ASP A 327 -7.48 -72.07 -16.56
CA ASP A 327 -8.92 -72.10 -16.42
C ASP A 327 -9.62 -71.23 -17.47
N ALA A 328 -10.95 -71.40 -17.58
CA ALA A 328 -11.75 -70.65 -18.55
C ALA A 328 -11.90 -69.16 -18.18
N GLU A 329 -11.70 -68.81 -16.90
CA GLU A 329 -11.74 -67.41 -16.42
C GLU A 329 -10.51 -66.61 -16.89
N GLY A 330 -9.36 -67.27 -17.05
CA GLY A 330 -8.13 -66.64 -17.52
C GLY A 330 -7.52 -65.68 -16.48
N PRO A 331 -6.65 -64.76 -16.88
CA PRO A 331 -6.02 -63.82 -15.96
C PRO A 331 -7.01 -62.80 -15.37
N VAL A 332 -7.11 -62.75 -14.05
CA VAL A 332 -7.94 -61.82 -13.27
C VAL A 332 -7.05 -60.75 -12.65
N TYR A 333 -7.39 -59.47 -12.82
CA TYR A 333 -6.66 -58.35 -12.21
C TYR A 333 -6.75 -58.42 -10.68
N VAL A 334 -5.61 -58.32 -9.99
CA VAL A 334 -5.51 -58.38 -8.53
C VAL A 334 -5.05 -57.05 -7.94
N GLY A 335 -4.23 -56.30 -8.66
CA GLY A 335 -3.74 -55.01 -8.20
C GLY A 335 -2.64 -54.46 -9.09
N SER A 336 -2.11 -53.30 -8.71
CA SER A 336 -1.05 -52.63 -9.46
C SER A 336 -0.04 -51.96 -8.55
N ALA A 337 1.17 -51.76 -9.06
CA ALA A 337 2.20 -50.97 -8.39
C ALA A 337 2.86 -50.02 -9.40
N LEU A 338 3.13 -48.79 -8.98
CA LEU A 338 3.92 -47.84 -9.76
C LEU A 338 5.35 -47.85 -9.24
N ILE A 339 6.33 -48.05 -10.13
CA ILE A 339 7.75 -47.94 -9.78
C ILE A 339 8.37 -46.82 -10.59
N LYS A 340 9.00 -45.87 -9.91
CA LYS A 340 9.55 -44.65 -10.51
C LYS A 340 10.99 -44.41 -10.10
N SER A 341 11.76 -43.83 -11.01
CA SER A 341 13.08 -43.31 -10.69
C SER A 341 12.95 -41.98 -9.92
N PRO A 342 13.66 -41.80 -8.79
CA PRO A 342 13.64 -40.52 -8.06
C PRO A 342 14.31 -39.37 -8.83
N THR A 343 15.10 -39.68 -9.86
CA THR A 343 15.88 -38.71 -10.64
C THR A 343 15.35 -38.50 -12.06
N SER A 344 14.33 -39.23 -12.49
CA SER A 344 13.76 -39.11 -13.85
C SER A 344 12.24 -39.09 -13.82
N THR A 345 11.67 -38.05 -14.43
CA THR A 345 10.21 -37.90 -14.62
C THR A 345 9.66 -38.75 -15.75
N THR A 346 10.53 -39.39 -16.56
CA THR A 346 10.13 -40.20 -17.71
C THR A 346 10.29 -41.71 -17.44
N THR A 347 10.98 -42.06 -16.36
CA THR A 347 11.24 -43.45 -15.98
C THR A 347 10.24 -43.90 -14.92
N THR A 348 8.98 -43.96 -15.32
CA THR A 348 7.86 -44.47 -14.52
C THR A 348 7.27 -45.70 -15.20
N ASN A 349 7.05 -46.76 -14.42
CA ASN A 349 6.51 -48.03 -14.89
C ASN A 349 5.32 -48.45 -14.03
N LEU A 350 4.22 -48.81 -14.69
CA LEU A 350 3.03 -49.38 -14.04
C LEU A 350 3.09 -50.90 -14.19
N TYR A 351 3.16 -51.59 -13.06
CA TYR A 351 3.10 -53.04 -12.98
C TYR A 351 1.67 -53.45 -12.67
N ILE A 352 1.09 -54.30 -13.49
CA ILE A 352 -0.22 -54.88 -13.27
C ILE A 352 -0.04 -56.35 -12.88
N VAL A 353 -0.69 -56.74 -11.79
CA VAL A 353 -0.65 -58.09 -11.22
C VAL A 353 -1.96 -58.80 -11.50
N TYR A 354 -1.86 -60.03 -11.96
CA TYR A 354 -3.00 -60.90 -12.24
C TYR A 354 -2.87 -62.20 -11.48
N SER A 355 -3.98 -62.78 -11.07
CA SER A 355 -4.09 -64.19 -10.68
C SER A 355 -4.71 -64.98 -11.84
N MET A 356 -4.32 -66.23 -12.00
CA MET A 356 -4.93 -67.15 -12.97
C MET A 356 -4.93 -68.54 -12.36
N LYS A 357 -6.09 -69.20 -12.32
CA LYS A 357 -6.12 -70.59 -11.87
C LYS A 357 -5.60 -71.47 -13.00
N CYS A 358 -4.72 -72.39 -12.64
CA CYS A 358 -4.12 -73.35 -13.53
C CYS A 358 -4.45 -74.75 -13.02
N LYS A 359 -4.80 -75.65 -13.93
CA LYS A 359 -5.04 -77.07 -13.62
C LYS A 359 -3.91 -77.91 -14.16
N VAL A 360 -3.45 -78.87 -13.36
CA VAL A 360 -2.43 -79.84 -13.80
C VAL A 360 -3.08 -81.19 -14.12
N ASP A 361 -2.93 -81.69 -15.36
CA ASP A 361 -3.62 -82.91 -15.84
C ASP A 361 -2.69 -84.09 -16.20
N ALA A 362 -2.96 -85.23 -15.56
CA ALA A 362 -3.29 -86.49 -16.24
C ALA A 362 -4.25 -87.33 -15.34
N GLU A 363 -4.19 -87.15 -14.00
CA GLU A 363 -4.94 -87.97 -13.00
C GLU A 363 -5.37 -87.18 -11.73
N GLY A 364 -5.48 -85.84 -11.78
CA GLY A 364 -6.11 -85.05 -10.69
C GLY A 364 -5.19 -84.43 -9.61
N TYR A 365 -4.00 -83.94 -9.97
CA TYR A 365 -3.00 -83.42 -9.02
C TYR A 365 -3.25 -82.01 -8.44
N GLY A 366 -4.37 -81.35 -8.75
CA GLY A 366 -4.85 -80.16 -8.04
C GLY A 366 -4.96 -78.87 -8.86
N GLU A 367 -5.69 -77.91 -8.30
CA GLU A 367 -5.84 -76.55 -8.83
C GLU A 367 -4.86 -75.60 -8.14
N TYR A 368 -4.12 -74.81 -8.91
CA TYR A 368 -3.15 -73.84 -8.38
C TYR A 368 -3.52 -72.45 -8.84
N THR A 369 -3.38 -71.46 -7.96
CA THR A 369 -3.44 -70.05 -8.35
C THR A 369 -2.02 -69.56 -8.63
N MET A 370 -1.80 -69.09 -9.85
CA MET A 370 -0.52 -68.53 -10.29
C MET A 370 -0.67 -67.03 -10.50
N TYR A 371 0.37 -66.27 -10.15
CA TYR A 371 0.39 -64.82 -10.32
C TYR A 371 1.32 -64.40 -11.46
N TYR A 372 0.86 -63.43 -12.25
CA TYR A 372 1.51 -62.93 -13.45
C TYR A 372 1.67 -61.41 -13.37
N VAL A 373 2.74 -60.89 -13.95
CA VAL A 373 3.01 -59.44 -13.95
C VAL A 373 3.26 -58.93 -15.37
N THR A 374 2.55 -57.88 -15.75
CA THR A 374 2.84 -57.09 -16.97
C THR A 374 3.33 -55.71 -16.59
N ARG A 375 4.12 -55.08 -17.46
CA ARG A 375 4.64 -53.73 -17.25
C ARG A 375 4.23 -52.81 -18.37
N ALA A 376 3.52 -51.75 -18.04
CA ALA A 376 3.34 -50.59 -18.90
C ALA A 376 4.40 -49.52 -18.59
N TYR A 377 4.88 -48.84 -19.62
CA TYR A 377 5.92 -47.80 -19.55
C TYR A 377 5.59 -46.68 -20.55
N SER A 378 6.34 -45.58 -20.50
CA SER A 378 6.03 -44.37 -21.29
C SER A 378 4.60 -43.85 -21.02
N LEU A 379 4.23 -43.81 -19.73
CA LEU A 379 2.90 -43.45 -19.26
C LEU A 379 2.70 -41.92 -19.33
N MET A 380 1.62 -41.48 -19.97
CA MET A 380 1.32 -40.04 -20.12
C MET A 380 -0.18 -39.78 -20.19
N ASN A 381 -0.65 -38.75 -19.50
CA ASN A 381 -1.95 -38.15 -19.77
C ASN A 381 -1.76 -37.03 -20.81
N LYS A 382 -2.47 -37.09 -21.92
CA LYS A 382 -2.40 -36.09 -23.00
C LYS A 382 -3.35 -34.93 -22.74
N ALA A 383 -3.02 -33.77 -23.30
CA ALA A 383 -3.85 -32.56 -23.20
C ALA A 383 -5.26 -32.74 -23.81
N ASP A 384 -5.44 -33.68 -24.73
CA ASP A 384 -6.74 -34.02 -25.34
C ASP A 384 -7.59 -34.99 -24.48
N GLY A 385 -7.07 -35.42 -23.32
CA GLY A 385 -7.72 -36.35 -22.41
C GLY A 385 -7.39 -37.82 -22.66
N THR A 386 -6.57 -38.14 -23.66
CA THR A 386 -6.15 -39.53 -23.92
C THR A 386 -5.05 -39.99 -22.98
N PHE A 387 -5.01 -41.29 -22.71
CA PHE A 387 -3.96 -41.94 -21.91
C PHE A 387 -3.03 -42.76 -22.81
N GLU A 388 -1.77 -42.37 -22.88
CA GLU A 388 -0.75 -43.03 -23.68
C GLU A 388 0.11 -43.95 -22.80
N TYR A 389 0.34 -45.17 -23.28
CA TYR A 389 1.27 -46.12 -22.67
C TYR A 389 1.83 -47.08 -23.71
N LYS A 390 2.95 -47.70 -23.38
CA LYS A 390 3.50 -48.87 -24.09
C LYS A 390 3.47 -50.07 -23.17
N LEU A 391 3.06 -51.21 -23.69
CA LEU A 391 3.04 -52.46 -22.94
C LEU A 391 4.29 -53.28 -23.27
N ALA A 392 5.05 -53.64 -22.24
CA ALA A 392 6.14 -54.58 -22.38
C ALA A 392 5.59 -56.01 -22.50
N ASN A 393 6.29 -56.82 -23.27
CA ASN A 393 6.16 -58.27 -23.23
C ASN A 393 6.29 -58.79 -21.79
N THR A 394 5.45 -59.75 -21.39
CA THR A 394 5.40 -60.36 -20.03
C THR A 394 6.78 -60.59 -19.40
N ILE A 395 6.88 -60.32 -18.09
CA ILE A 395 8.15 -60.32 -17.32
C ILE A 395 8.42 -61.66 -16.61
N ASN A 396 7.62 -62.70 -16.86
CA ASN A 396 7.71 -63.92 -16.06
C ASN A 396 8.92 -64.80 -16.43
N TYR A 397 10.08 -64.47 -15.88
CA TYR A 397 11.28 -65.32 -15.86
C TYR A 397 11.31 -66.28 -14.67
N ASN A 398 10.38 -66.13 -13.71
CA ASN A 398 10.32 -67.00 -12.54
C ASN A 398 9.54 -68.28 -12.84
N LYS A 399 10.18 -69.40 -12.56
CA LYS A 399 9.71 -70.75 -12.78
C LYS A 399 9.34 -71.33 -11.43
N SER A 400 8.06 -71.61 -11.22
CA SER A 400 7.55 -72.27 -10.03
C SER A 400 7.50 -73.77 -10.26
N GLU A 401 8.10 -74.54 -9.36
CA GLU A 401 8.17 -76.00 -9.47
C GLU A 401 7.18 -76.71 -8.53
N TYR A 402 6.56 -77.78 -9.01
CA TYR A 402 5.59 -78.62 -8.31
C TYR A 402 6.00 -80.08 -8.41
N LEU A 403 5.94 -80.82 -7.29
CA LEU A 403 6.19 -82.25 -7.24
C LEU A 403 4.86 -82.99 -7.18
N ASP A 404 4.69 -84.03 -7.99
CA ASP A 404 3.62 -85.01 -7.74
C ASP A 404 4.06 -86.09 -6.73
N ASP A 405 3.11 -86.92 -6.32
CA ASP A 405 3.31 -88.04 -5.39
C ASP A 405 4.33 -89.08 -5.91
N ASN A 406 4.66 -89.03 -7.20
CA ASN A 406 5.68 -89.86 -7.85
C ASN A 406 7.03 -89.13 -8.00
N LEU A 407 7.23 -88.01 -7.30
CA LEU A 407 8.43 -87.17 -7.31
C LEU A 407 8.75 -86.54 -8.68
N LYS A 408 7.78 -86.41 -9.58
CA LYS A 408 7.98 -85.75 -10.87
C LYS A 408 7.77 -84.25 -10.74
N VAL A 409 8.71 -83.49 -11.30
CA VAL A 409 8.71 -82.02 -11.24
C VAL A 409 8.00 -81.41 -12.45
N TYR A 410 7.02 -80.56 -12.17
CA TYR A 410 6.33 -79.69 -13.14
C TYR A 410 6.71 -78.25 -12.93
N SER A 411 6.62 -77.45 -13.98
CA SER A 411 7.14 -76.10 -13.96
C SER A 411 6.18 -75.13 -14.64
N VAL A 412 5.73 -74.14 -13.89
CA VAL A 412 4.82 -73.10 -14.38
C VAL A 412 5.53 -71.75 -14.28
N TYR A 413 5.54 -70.99 -15.38
CA TYR A 413 6.04 -69.62 -15.35
C TYR A 413 5.04 -68.71 -14.65
N GLY A 414 5.49 -68.05 -13.59
CA GLY A 414 4.67 -67.24 -12.70
C GLY A 414 5.06 -67.41 -11.24
N PHE A 415 4.43 -66.63 -10.37
CA PHE A 415 4.66 -66.64 -8.92
C PHE A 415 3.60 -67.50 -8.23
N LYS A 416 3.96 -68.20 -7.15
CA LYS A 416 3.04 -69.09 -6.42
C LYS A 416 2.06 -68.31 -5.53
N ASN A 417 2.48 -67.15 -5.05
CA ASN A 417 1.69 -66.31 -4.17
C ASN A 417 1.98 -64.83 -4.45
N ILE A 418 1.13 -63.97 -3.89
CA ILE A 418 1.22 -62.52 -4.08
C ILE A 418 2.42 -61.90 -3.35
N GLU A 419 2.90 -62.50 -2.25
CA GLU A 419 4.05 -62.00 -1.49
C GLU A 419 5.37 -62.17 -2.26
N ASP A 420 5.49 -63.22 -3.07
CA ASP A 420 6.62 -63.41 -3.99
C ASP A 420 6.62 -62.31 -5.07
N VAL A 421 5.44 -61.89 -5.55
CA VAL A 421 5.30 -60.76 -6.49
C VAL A 421 5.74 -59.46 -5.81
N LYS A 422 5.30 -59.21 -4.58
CA LYS A 422 5.70 -58.02 -3.81
C LYS A 422 7.22 -58.00 -3.58
N THR A 423 7.80 -59.13 -3.20
CA THR A 423 9.25 -59.28 -3.01
C THR A 423 10.01 -59.03 -4.31
N TYR A 424 9.51 -59.56 -5.44
CA TYR A 424 10.10 -59.34 -6.75
C TYR A 424 10.09 -57.86 -7.15
N LEU A 425 8.94 -57.20 -7.06
CA LEU A 425 8.80 -55.79 -7.41
C LEU A 425 9.58 -54.88 -6.45
N GLY A 426 9.53 -55.18 -5.15
CA GLY A 426 10.28 -54.45 -4.12
C GLY A 426 11.80 -54.59 -4.28
N SER A 427 12.31 -55.80 -4.51
CA SER A 427 13.75 -56.01 -4.75
C SER A 427 14.23 -55.33 -6.03
N MET A 428 13.40 -55.29 -7.07
CA MET A 428 13.69 -54.54 -8.29
C MET A 428 13.74 -53.03 -8.03
N ALA A 429 12.80 -52.49 -7.26
CA ALA A 429 12.82 -51.08 -6.87
C ALA A 429 14.10 -50.75 -6.08
N ILE A 430 14.41 -51.54 -5.04
CA ILE A 430 15.63 -51.40 -4.21
C ILE A 430 16.90 -51.47 -5.06
N LYS A 431 17.03 -52.49 -5.93
CA LYS A 431 18.22 -52.69 -6.76
C LYS A 431 18.50 -51.51 -7.69
N ASN A 432 17.46 -50.83 -8.16
CA ASN A 432 17.59 -49.68 -9.05
C ASN A 432 17.53 -48.34 -8.32
N ASN A 433 17.44 -48.34 -6.98
CA ASN A 433 17.21 -47.15 -6.16
C ASN A 433 15.97 -46.36 -6.62
N TYR A 434 14.86 -47.06 -6.83
CA TYR A 434 13.58 -46.53 -7.29
C TYR A 434 12.54 -46.54 -6.17
N ASP A 435 11.59 -45.62 -6.24
CA ASP A 435 10.44 -45.59 -5.34
C ASP A 435 9.36 -46.54 -5.86
N ILE A 436 8.61 -47.15 -4.93
CA ILE A 436 7.45 -48.00 -5.24
C ILE A 436 6.21 -47.50 -4.51
N GLU A 437 5.12 -47.34 -5.26
CA GLU A 437 3.79 -47.01 -4.77
C GLU A 437 2.88 -48.22 -5.04
N TRP A 438 2.37 -48.82 -3.97
CA TRP A 438 1.48 -49.96 -4.03
C TRP A 438 0.03 -49.49 -4.17
N GLY A 439 -0.68 -50.03 -5.16
CA GLY A 439 -2.09 -49.76 -5.39
C GLY A 439 -3.01 -50.68 -4.59
N GLU A 440 -4.31 -50.43 -4.73
CA GLU A 440 -5.34 -51.30 -4.17
C GLU A 440 -5.15 -52.75 -4.62
N GLY A 441 -5.33 -53.69 -3.68
CA GLY A 441 -5.10 -55.12 -3.88
C GLY A 441 -3.66 -55.61 -3.67
N LEU A 442 -2.67 -54.72 -3.61
CA LEU A 442 -1.29 -55.04 -3.22
C LEU A 442 -0.84 -54.38 -1.90
N ASN A 443 -1.62 -53.43 -1.38
CA ASN A 443 -1.39 -52.79 -0.07
C ASN A 443 -1.56 -53.75 1.11
#